data_AF-A0A955SK66-F1
#
_entry.id   AF-A0A955SK66-F1
#
_cell.length_a   1.000
_cell.length_b   1.000
_cell.length_c   1.000
_cell.angle_alpha   90.00
_cell.angle_beta   90.00
_cell.angle_gamma   90.00
#
_symmetry.space_group_name_H-M   'P 1'
#
loop_
_entity.id
_entity.type
_entity.pdbx_description
1 polymer ?
#
loop_
_entity_poly.entity_id
_entity_poly.type
_entity_poly.pdbx_seq_one_letter_code
_entity_poly.pdbx_strand_id
1 'polypeptide(L)'
;MTKSDAKHGRVFLVGAGPGDAKLLTLRGKECLEQADVVLYDHLANPELLKFAPSYAECIYVGRKGRGAYRDQAEIHALLVTKAQEGKCVVRLKGGDPFVFGR
;
A
#
# COMPACT_ATOMS: atom_id res chain seq x y z
N MET A 1 35.60 -6.28 -5.60
CA MET A 1 34.40 -5.42 -5.58
C MET A 1 33.24 -6.28 -5.10
N THR A 2 32.92 -6.21 -3.81
CA THR A 2 31.79 -6.92 -3.21
C THR A 2 30.50 -6.25 -3.68
N LYS A 3 29.63 -6.98 -4.40
CA LYS A 3 28.25 -6.52 -4.64
C LYS A 3 27.65 -6.19 -3.28
N SER A 4 27.26 -4.93 -3.04
CA SER A 4 26.46 -4.65 -1.86
C SER A 4 25.16 -5.42 -1.97
N ASP A 5 24.69 -6.00 -0.87
CA ASP A 5 23.35 -6.57 -0.77
C ASP A 5 22.34 -5.42 -0.91
N ALA A 6 22.10 -4.99 -2.16
CA ALA A 6 21.05 -4.05 -2.47
C ALA A 6 19.74 -4.67 -1.99
N LYS A 7 19.16 -4.08 -0.94
CA LYS A 7 17.89 -4.50 -0.37
C LYS A 7 16.85 -4.42 -1.50
N HIS A 8 16.42 -5.56 -2.03
CA HIS A 8 15.45 -5.61 -3.10
C HIS A 8 14.11 -5.13 -2.55
N GLY A 9 13.61 -3.99 -3.06
CA GLY A 9 12.29 -3.50 -2.68
C GLY A 9 11.20 -4.44 -3.18
N ARG A 10 10.03 -4.36 -2.53
CA ARG A 10 8.92 -5.30 -2.74
C ARG A 10 7.59 -4.58 -2.64
N VAL A 11 6.63 -4.99 -3.46
CA VAL A 11 5.27 -4.46 -3.45
C VAL A 11 4.30 -5.54 -2.99
N PHE A 12 3.47 -5.23 -2.00
CA PHE A 12 2.30 -6.04 -1.62
C PHE A 12 1.02 -5.39 -2.08
N LEU A 13 0.18 -6.14 -2.78
CA LEU A 13 -1.22 -5.78 -2.96
C LEU A 13 -2.01 -6.42 -1.83
N VAL A 14 -2.53 -5.60 -0.91
CA VAL A 14 -3.22 -6.07 0.30
C VAL A 14 -4.68 -5.66 0.24
N GLY A 15 -5.57 -6.63 0.39
CA GLY A 15 -6.99 -6.38 0.60
C GLY A 15 -7.27 -5.91 2.03
N ALA A 16 -7.93 -4.78 2.16
CA ALA A 16 -8.35 -4.19 3.43
C ALA A 16 -9.60 -4.89 4.03
N GLY A 17 -10.24 -5.78 3.26
CA GLY A 17 -11.54 -6.33 3.61
C GLY A 17 -12.68 -5.32 3.36
N PRO A 18 -13.93 -5.69 3.72
CA PRO A 18 -15.11 -4.92 3.36
C PRO A 18 -15.39 -3.71 4.27
N GLY A 19 -14.59 -3.48 5.32
CA GLY A 19 -14.72 -2.31 6.18
C GLY A 19 -14.27 -2.54 7.61
N ASP A 20 -14.73 -3.60 8.28
CA ASP A 20 -14.31 -3.92 9.65
C ASP A 20 -12.82 -4.28 9.68
N ALA A 21 -12.04 -3.61 10.54
CA ALA A 21 -10.61 -3.82 10.69
C ALA A 21 -10.25 -5.27 11.08
N LYS A 22 -11.16 -5.99 11.74
CA LYS A 22 -10.99 -7.41 12.11
C LYS A 22 -11.05 -8.37 10.92
N LEU A 23 -11.52 -7.90 9.77
CA LEU A 23 -11.57 -8.70 8.54
C LEU A 23 -10.29 -8.58 7.71
N LEU A 24 -9.30 -7.81 8.17
CA LEU A 24 -7.96 -7.87 7.62
C LEU A 24 -7.34 -9.25 7.88
N THR A 25 -6.69 -9.81 6.86
CA THR A 25 -5.97 -11.07 7.03
C THR A 25 -4.75 -10.89 7.92
N LEU A 26 -4.32 -11.95 8.61
CA LEU A 26 -3.09 -11.93 9.41
C LEU A 26 -1.88 -11.52 8.55
N ARG A 27 -1.80 -12.05 7.32
CA ARG A 27 -0.75 -11.67 6.37
C ARG A 27 -0.83 -10.20 5.95
N GLY A 28 -2.03 -9.65 5.76
CA GLY A 28 -2.21 -8.22 5.48
C GLY A 28 -1.68 -7.35 6.61
N LYS A 29 -1.92 -7.74 7.86
CA LYS A 29 -1.38 -7.07 9.05
C LYS A 29 0.14 -7.12 9.08
N GLU A 30 0.73 -8.30 8.90
CA GLU A 30 2.21 -8.48 8.84
C GLU A 30 2.85 -7.61 7.75
N CYS A 31 2.20 -7.49 6.59
CA CYS A 31 2.67 -6.63 5.50
C CYS A 31 2.64 -5.15 5.89
N LEU A 32 1.57 -4.69 6.55
CA LEU A 32 1.46 -3.31 7.03
C LEU A 32 2.51 -3.00 8.11
N GLU A 33 2.72 -3.90 9.06
CA GLU A 33 3.71 -3.76 10.15
C GLU A 33 5.16 -3.66 9.64
N GLN A 34 5.44 -4.14 8.43
CA GLN A 34 6.76 -4.08 7.78
C GLN A 34 6.86 -3.00 6.70
N ALA A 35 5.80 -2.21 6.48
CA ALA A 35 5.75 -1.25 5.39
C ALA A 35 6.64 -0.04 5.67
N ASP A 36 7.45 0.34 4.68
CA ASP A 36 8.11 1.64 4.63
C ASP A 36 7.19 2.69 3.99
N VAL A 37 6.30 2.26 3.10
CA VAL A 37 5.34 3.11 2.38
C VAL A 37 4.00 2.37 2.25
N VAL A 38 2.90 3.05 2.54
CA VAL A 38 1.53 2.55 2.35
C VAL A 38 0.77 3.46 1.39
N LEU A 39 0.44 2.96 0.19
CA LEU A 39 -0.46 3.62 -0.75
C LEU A 39 -1.89 3.12 -0.51
N TYR A 40 -2.79 4.01 -0.11
CA TYR A 40 -4.18 3.66 0.22
C TYR A 40 -5.20 4.58 -0.46
N ASP A 41 -6.45 4.14 -0.57
CA ASP A 41 -7.56 4.92 -1.10
C ASP A 41 -8.74 4.94 -0.13
N HIS A 42 -9.82 5.65 -0.49
CA HIS A 42 -10.97 5.89 0.39
C HIS A 42 -11.71 4.62 0.85
N LEU A 43 -11.55 3.49 0.15
CA LEU A 43 -12.24 2.24 0.52
C LEU A 43 -11.48 1.46 1.61
N ALA A 44 -10.23 1.82 1.88
CA ALA A 44 -9.48 1.25 2.99
C ALA A 44 -9.89 1.95 4.30
N ASN A 45 -10.30 1.16 5.30
CA ASN A 45 -10.57 1.69 6.64
C ASN A 45 -9.30 2.34 7.22
N PRO A 46 -9.32 3.63 7.60
CA PRO A 46 -8.15 4.33 8.15
C PRO A 46 -7.55 3.69 9.41
N GLU A 47 -8.34 2.94 10.19
CA GLU A 47 -7.87 2.19 11.35
C GLU A 47 -6.77 1.19 10.99
N LEU A 48 -6.78 0.64 9.77
CA LEU A 48 -5.76 -0.30 9.31
C LEU A 48 -4.38 0.36 9.15
N LEU A 49 -4.32 1.67 8.91
CA LEU A 49 -3.06 2.39 8.81
C LEU A 49 -2.32 2.43 10.15
N LYS A 50 -3.01 2.21 11.28
CA LYS A 50 -2.39 2.14 12.60
C LYS A 50 -1.48 0.93 12.79
N PHE A 51 -1.59 -0.08 11.92
CA PHE A 51 -0.66 -1.21 11.91
C PHE A 51 0.68 -0.85 11.25
N ALA A 52 0.71 0.20 10.43
CA ALA A 52 1.95 0.65 9.83
C ALA A 52 2.86 1.31 10.89
N PRO A 53 4.19 1.14 10.81
CA PRO A 53 5.13 1.83 11.67
C PRO A 53 4.98 3.36 11.59
N SER A 54 5.33 4.07 12.66
CA SER A 54 5.24 5.54 12.69
C SER A 54 6.15 6.23 11.66
N TYR A 55 7.21 5.56 11.20
CA TYR A 55 8.09 6.05 10.14
C TYR A 55 7.54 5.82 8.73
N ALA A 56 6.50 4.99 8.59
CA ALA A 56 5.98 4.61 7.28
C ALA A 56 5.27 5.79 6.60
N GLU A 57 5.64 6.05 5.35
CA GLU A 57 5.03 7.09 4.54
C GLU A 57 3.64 6.62 4.06
N CYS A 58 2.56 7.23 4.58
CA CYS A 58 1.20 6.90 4.19
C CYS A 58 0.69 7.85 3.10
N ILE A 59 0.61 7.37 1.86
CA ILE A 59 0.25 8.14 0.67
C ILE A 59 -1.19 7.83 0.27
N TYR A 60 -2.08 8.81 0.38
CA TYR A 60 -3.44 8.70 -0.17
C TYR A 60 -3.41 8.87 -1.68
N VAL A 61 -3.86 7.85 -2.41
CA VAL A 61 -3.94 7.82 -3.89
C VAL A 61 -5.38 7.80 -4.42
N GLY A 62 -6.37 7.82 -3.52
CA GLY A 62 -7.78 7.92 -3.90
C GLY A 62 -8.19 9.33 -4.36
N ARG A 63 -9.46 9.48 -4.73
CA ARG A 63 -10.04 10.78 -5.10
C ARG A 63 -10.22 11.65 -3.86
N LYS A 64 -9.81 12.92 -3.90
CA LYS A 64 -10.25 13.94 -2.94
C LYS A 64 -11.37 14.77 -3.56
N GLY A 65 -12.63 14.52 -3.16
CA GLY A 65 -13.79 15.32 -3.58
C GLY A 65 -14.05 15.27 -5.10
N ARG A 66 -14.20 16.43 -5.75
CA ARG A 66 -14.40 16.54 -7.22
C ARG A 66 -13.10 16.57 -8.05
N GLY A 67 -11.93 16.46 -7.42
CA GLY A 67 -10.64 16.56 -8.10
C GLY A 67 -10.35 15.45 -9.12
N ALA A 68 -9.31 15.66 -9.92
CA ALA A 68 -8.79 14.71 -10.89
C ALA A 68 -8.34 13.41 -10.20
N TYR A 69 -8.59 12.28 -10.86
CA TYR A 69 -7.99 11.01 -10.45
C TYR A 69 -6.48 11.10 -10.65
N ARG A 70 -5.70 10.56 -9.71
CA ARG A 70 -4.44 9.98 -10.14
C ARG A 70 -4.81 8.82 -11.05
N ASP A 71 -4.31 8.85 -12.27
CA ASP A 71 -4.56 7.74 -13.17
C ASP A 71 -3.88 6.48 -12.59
N GLN A 72 -4.32 5.31 -13.04
CA GLN A 72 -3.75 4.06 -12.57
C GLN A 72 -2.26 3.93 -12.95
N ALA A 73 -1.82 4.56 -14.04
CA ALA A 73 -0.44 4.53 -14.47
C ALA A 73 0.48 5.32 -13.51
N GLU A 74 0.03 6.43 -12.94
CA GLU A 74 0.72 7.21 -11.92
C GLU A 74 0.83 6.44 -10.61
N ILE A 75 -0.24 5.74 -10.21
CA ILE A 75 -0.21 4.88 -9.02
C ILE A 75 0.79 3.74 -9.24
N HIS A 76 0.76 3.08 -10.40
CA HIS A 76 1.72 2.04 -10.75
C HIS A 76 3.15 2.56 -10.81
N ALA A 77 3.38 3.70 -11.44
CA ALA A 77 4.69 4.34 -11.49
C ALA A 77 5.22 4.62 -10.07
N LEU A 78 4.38 5.16 -9.19
CA LEU A 78 4.75 5.42 -7.81
C LEU A 78 5.10 4.13 -7.04
N LEU A 79 4.33 3.05 -7.22
CA LEU A 79 4.65 1.74 -6.63
C LEU A 79 6.03 1.24 -7.08
N VAL A 80 6.31 1.33 -8.38
CA VAL A 80 7.58 0.92 -8.97
C VAL A 80 8.73 1.79 -8.46
N THR A 81 8.58 3.11 -8.47
CA THR A 81 9.60 4.05 -7.97
C THR A 81 9.95 3.77 -6.51
N LYS A 82 8.96 3.64 -5.62
CA LYS A 82 9.22 3.37 -4.20
C LYS A 82 9.87 2.00 -4.00
N ALA A 83 9.49 0.98 -4.77
CA ALA A 83 10.15 -0.32 -4.71
C ALA A 83 11.60 -0.27 -5.24
N GLN A 84 11.88 0.51 -6.28
CA GLN A 84 13.25 0.72 -6.79
C GLN A 84 14.15 1.46 -5.79
N GLU A 85 13.58 2.26 -4.88
CA GLU A 85 14.28 2.83 -3.73
C GLU A 85 14.64 1.78 -2.64
N GLY A 86 14.31 0.50 -2.85
CA GLY A 86 14.59 -0.59 -1.91
C GLY A 86 13.56 -0.72 -0.77
N LYS A 87 12.42 -0.03 -0.88
CA LYS A 87 11.39 0.03 0.17
C LYS A 87 10.43 -1.16 0.11
N CYS A 88 9.89 -1.53 1.27
CA CYS A 88 8.72 -2.38 1.40
C CYS A 88 7.45 -1.53 1.21
N VAL A 89 6.78 -1.70 0.08
CA VAL A 89 5.63 -0.91 -0.33
C VAL A 89 4.36 -1.74 -0.20
N VAL A 90 3.34 -1.21 0.49
CA VAL A 90 2.01 -1.81 0.56
C VAL A 90 1.02 -0.96 -0.23
N ARG A 91 0.36 -1.55 -1.22
CA ARG A 91 -0.85 -1.00 -1.82
C ARG A 91 -2.06 -1.59 -1.11
N LEU A 92 -2.61 -0.83 -0.17
CA LEU A 92 -3.81 -1.21 0.57
C LEU A 92 -5.05 -0.82 -0.23
N LYS A 93 -5.87 -1.81 -0.60
CA LYS A 93 -7.06 -1.65 -1.45
C LYS A 93 -8.30 -2.12 -0.71
N GLY A 94 -9.41 -1.40 -0.84
CA GLY A 94 -10.69 -1.85 -0.29
C GLY A 94 -11.10 -3.25 -0.81
N GLY A 95 -11.68 -4.08 0.05
CA GLY A 95 -12.11 -5.43 -0.32
C GLY A 95 -10.94 -6.36 -0.64
N ASP A 96 -11.02 -6.99 -1.82
CA ASP A 96 -9.98 -7.87 -2.37
C ASP A 96 -9.29 -7.18 -3.57
N PRO A 97 -7.95 -7.25 -3.70
CA PRO A 97 -7.22 -6.59 -4.78
C PRO A 97 -7.62 -7.02 -6.20
N PHE A 98 -8.16 -8.22 -6.39
CA PHE A 98 -8.49 -8.80 -7.69
C PHE A 98 -9.99 -8.75 -8.02
N VAL A 99 -10.85 -8.43 -7.07
CA VAL A 99 -12.29 -8.24 -7.31
C VAL A 99 -12.57 -6.77 -7.64
N PHE A 100 -12.62 -6.46 -8.94
CA PHE A 100 -12.80 -5.10 -9.50
C PHE A 100 -11.79 -4.04 -9.03
N GLY A 101 -10.75 -4.45 -8.30
CA GLY A 101 -9.74 -3.58 -7.72
C GLY A 101 -8.65 -3.17 -8.70
N ARG A 102 -8.95 -2.71 -9.91
CA ARG A 102 -7.92 -2.04 -10.73
C ARG A 102 -7.89 -0.57 -10.33
#